data_AF-A0A1E5PFJ1-F1
#
_entry.id   AF-A0A1E5PFJ1-F1
#
_cell.length_a   1.000
_cell.length_b   1.000
_cell.length_c   1.000
_cell.angle_alpha   90.00
_cell.angle_beta   90.00
_cell.angle_gamma   90.00
#
_symmetry.space_group_name_H-M   'P 1'
#
loop_
_entity.id
_entity.type
_entity.pdbx_description
1 polymer ?
#
loop_
_entity_poly.entity_id
_entity_poly.type
_entity_poly.pdbx_seq_one_letter_code
_entity_poly.pdbx_strand_id
1 'polypeptide(L)'
;MSGGKLVGIVLVSHSASVAASVAELAKGLAGGKETAPVAAAGGTPDGGLGTSSELIAEAARSVDAGAGVAVLVDLGSAVLTVKALLAEGDELPDGARLVDAPFVEGAVAALVTASAGADLDAVEAAAKEAYDYRKA
;
A
#
# COMPACT_ATOMS: atom_id res chain seq x y z
N MET A 1 -27.57 1.13 -0.89
CA MET A 1 -26.26 0.68 -0.40
C MET A 1 -25.37 1.90 -0.41
N SER A 2 -25.14 2.54 0.73
CA SER A 2 -24.02 3.50 0.81
C SER A 2 -22.78 2.62 0.65
N GLY A 3 -22.06 2.74 -0.45
CA GLY A 3 -20.78 2.04 -0.60
C GLY A 3 -19.93 2.39 0.61
N GLY A 4 -19.54 1.38 1.39
CA GLY A 4 -18.66 1.59 2.54
C GLY A 4 -17.34 2.17 2.04
N LYS A 5 -16.74 3.08 2.80
CA LYS A 5 -15.39 3.58 2.52
C LYS A 5 -14.44 2.37 2.53
N LEU A 6 -13.62 2.21 1.50
CA LEU A 6 -12.66 1.12 1.37
C LEU A 6 -11.29 1.54 1.91
N VAL A 7 -10.53 0.59 2.45
CA VAL A 7 -9.13 0.81 2.87
C VAL A 7 -8.29 1.19 1.65
N GLY A 8 -7.55 2.29 1.74
CA GLY A 8 -6.62 2.72 0.70
C GLY A 8 -5.30 1.94 0.79
N ILE A 9 -4.66 1.66 -0.36
CA ILE A 9 -3.38 0.97 -0.43
C ILE A 9 -2.30 1.90 -1.01
N VAL A 10 -1.16 2.01 -0.32
CA VAL A 10 0.03 2.69 -0.86
C VAL A 10 1.14 1.67 -1.04
N LEU A 11 1.70 1.62 -2.25
CA LEU A 11 2.82 0.74 -2.59
C LEU A 11 4.09 1.56 -2.74
N VAL A 12 4.97 1.44 -1.74
CA VAL A 12 6.23 2.18 -1.67
C VAL A 12 7.39 1.36 -2.19
N SER A 13 8.14 1.87 -3.16
CA SER A 13 9.33 1.21 -3.69
C SER A 13 10.49 2.16 -3.95
N HIS A 14 11.73 1.66 -3.95
CA HIS A 14 12.87 2.41 -4.52
C HIS A 14 12.69 2.74 -6.01
N SER A 15 11.81 2.02 -6.71
CA SER A 15 11.60 2.19 -8.14
C SER A 15 10.15 2.55 -8.45
N ALA A 16 9.97 3.67 -9.14
CA ALA A 16 8.67 4.08 -9.66
C ALA A 16 8.03 2.99 -10.54
N SER A 17 8.83 2.34 -11.41
CA SER A 17 8.33 1.30 -12.31
C SER A 17 7.93 0.03 -11.57
N VAL A 18 8.64 -0.35 -10.51
CA VAL A 18 8.27 -1.49 -9.67
C VAL A 18 6.97 -1.22 -8.92
N ALA A 19 6.87 -0.09 -8.20
CA ALA A 19 5.64 0.28 -7.49
C ALA A 19 4.42 0.33 -8.44
N ALA A 20 4.57 0.94 -9.61
CA ALA A 20 3.51 0.99 -10.61
C ALA A 20 3.13 -0.40 -11.15
N SER A 21 4.13 -1.24 -11.47
CA SER A 21 3.86 -2.59 -11.97
C SER A 21 3.15 -3.47 -10.96
N VAL A 22 3.50 -3.36 -9.67
CA VAL A 22 2.81 -4.10 -8.60
C VAL A 22 1.39 -3.57 -8.40
N ALA A 23 1.17 -2.26 -8.48
CA ALA A 23 -0.18 -1.69 -8.44
C ALA A 23 -1.06 -2.22 -9.58
N GLU A 24 -0.55 -2.23 -10.81
CA GLU A 24 -1.28 -2.73 -11.98
C GLU A 24 -1.54 -4.25 -11.89
N LEU A 25 -0.56 -5.03 -11.43
CA LEU A 25 -0.74 -6.47 -11.19
C LEU A 25 -1.83 -6.72 -10.15
N ALA A 26 -1.78 -6.02 -9.01
CA ALA A 26 -2.77 -6.16 -7.95
C ALA A 26 -4.17 -5.80 -8.44
N LYS A 27 -4.32 -4.69 -9.20
CA LYS A 27 -5.61 -4.29 -9.79
C LYS A 27 -6.16 -5.37 -10.73
N GLY A 28 -5.31 -5.93 -11.59
CA GLY A 28 -5.70 -6.98 -12.54
C GLY A 28 -6.17 -8.26 -11.86
N LEU A 29 -5.60 -8.59 -10.69
CA LEU A 29 -5.95 -9.79 -9.92
C LEU A 29 -7.13 -9.58 -8.94
N ALA A 30 -7.42 -8.34 -8.54
CA ALA A 30 -8.54 -8.04 -7.63
C ALA A 30 -9.90 -8.43 -8.21
N GLY A 31 -10.10 -8.32 -9.53
CA GLY A 31 -11.21 -8.93 -10.29
C GLY A 31 -12.65 -8.59 -9.87
N GLY A 32 -12.85 -7.68 -8.92
CA GLY A 32 -14.14 -7.33 -8.32
C GLY A 32 -14.92 -6.25 -9.09
N LYS A 33 -16.16 -5.98 -8.65
CA LYS A 33 -17.00 -4.91 -9.21
C LYS A 33 -16.47 -3.51 -8.90
N GLU A 34 -15.81 -3.36 -7.76
CA GLU A 34 -15.22 -2.13 -7.26
C GLU A 34 -13.82 -2.46 -6.76
N THR A 35 -12.84 -1.66 -7.15
CA THR A 35 -11.45 -1.82 -6.74
C THR A 35 -11.15 -0.77 -5.69
N ALA A 36 -10.58 -1.18 -4.55
CA ALA A 36 -10.16 -0.25 -3.53
C ALA A 36 -9.09 0.74 -4.08
N PRO A 37 -9.04 1.99 -3.58
CA PRO A 37 -8.05 2.95 -4.01
C PRO A 37 -6.63 2.42 -3.78
N VAL A 38 -5.77 2.51 -4.81
CA VAL A 38 -4.37 2.11 -4.72
C VAL A 38 -3.48 3.09 -5.47
N ALA A 39 -2.40 3.53 -4.81
CA ALA A 39 -1.42 4.45 -5.36
C ALA A 39 -0.01 3.89 -5.22
N ALA A 40 0.81 4.14 -6.24
CA ALA A 40 2.22 3.81 -6.25
C ALA A 40 3.04 5.04 -5.83
N ALA A 41 4.00 4.84 -4.93
CA ALA A 41 4.97 5.85 -4.53
C ALA A 41 6.37 5.25 -4.66
N GLY A 42 7.10 5.57 -5.73
CA GLY A 42 8.44 5.05 -5.86
C GLY A 42 9.39 5.93 -6.63
N GLY A 43 10.67 5.71 -6.36
CA GLY A 43 11.75 6.55 -6.87
C GLY A 43 11.87 7.89 -6.16
N THR A 44 12.77 8.69 -6.69
CA THR A 44 12.97 10.09 -6.32
C THR A 44 12.20 11.02 -7.26
N PRO A 45 11.98 12.30 -6.90
CA PRO A 45 11.23 13.25 -7.75
C PRO A 45 11.87 13.50 -9.12
N ASP A 46 13.17 13.27 -9.27
CA ASP A 46 13.93 13.33 -10.53
C ASP A 46 13.90 12.00 -11.33
N GLY A 47 13.16 11.00 -10.87
CA GLY A 47 12.93 9.73 -11.58
C GLY A 47 14.00 8.66 -11.36
N GLY A 48 14.94 8.89 -10.44
CA GLY A 48 15.97 7.94 -10.05
C GLY A 48 15.45 6.86 -9.08
N LEU A 49 16.34 5.91 -8.74
CA LEU A 49 16.09 4.97 -7.66
C LEU A 49 16.23 5.67 -6.31
N GLY A 50 15.24 5.52 -5.44
CA GLY A 50 15.21 6.09 -4.11
C GLY A 50 13.80 6.19 -3.57
N THR A 51 13.65 6.90 -2.46
CA THR A 51 12.37 7.03 -1.75
C THR A 51 12.14 8.50 -1.44
N SER A 52 10.95 9.01 -1.75
CA SER A 52 10.54 10.38 -1.44
C SER A 52 9.38 10.36 -0.45
N SER A 53 9.58 11.05 0.67
CA SER A 53 8.55 11.27 1.68
C SER A 53 7.34 11.99 1.09
N GLU A 54 7.57 12.96 0.21
CA GLU A 54 6.54 13.76 -0.45
C GLU A 54 5.66 12.90 -1.36
N LEU A 55 6.27 12.01 -2.16
CA LEU A 55 5.52 11.08 -3.01
C LEU A 55 4.69 10.08 -2.18
N ILE A 56 5.22 9.62 -1.04
CA ILE A 56 4.50 8.71 -0.14
C ILE A 56 3.29 9.43 0.49
N ALA A 57 3.50 10.64 1.02
CA ALA A 57 2.45 11.42 1.66
C ALA A 57 1.34 11.79 0.66
N GLU A 58 1.72 12.16 -0.57
CA GLU A 58 0.75 12.44 -1.64
C GLU A 58 -0.03 11.19 -2.06
N ALA A 59 0.65 10.06 -2.23
CA ALA A 59 -0.01 8.79 -2.53
C ALA A 59 -1.00 8.41 -1.41
N ALA A 60 -0.61 8.54 -0.14
CA ALA A 60 -1.47 8.25 1.00
C ALA A 60 -2.71 9.14 1.06
N ARG A 61 -2.56 10.46 0.86
CA ARG A 61 -3.71 11.39 0.76
C ARG A 61 -4.62 11.05 -0.40
N SER A 62 -4.08 10.61 -1.53
CA SER A 62 -4.87 10.30 -2.73
C SER A 62 -5.75 9.05 -2.58
N VAL A 63 -5.41 8.13 -1.67
CA VAL A 63 -6.14 6.87 -1.44
C VAL A 63 -6.96 6.88 -0.16
N ASP A 64 -6.82 7.90 0.69
CA ASP A 64 -7.56 7.98 1.94
C ASP A 64 -9.05 8.31 1.70
N ALA A 65 -9.90 7.32 1.93
CA ALA A 65 -11.35 7.48 1.94
C ALA A 65 -11.92 7.61 3.36
N GLY A 66 -11.07 7.58 4.40
CA GLY A 66 -11.45 7.57 5.82
C GLY A 66 -11.77 6.19 6.38
N ALA A 67 -11.28 5.11 5.76
CA ALA A 67 -11.31 3.74 6.28
C ALA A 67 -9.91 3.23 6.70
N GLY A 68 -8.91 4.12 6.68
CA GLY A 68 -7.51 3.79 6.94
C GLY A 68 -6.72 3.51 5.66
N VAL A 69 -5.39 3.52 5.79
CA VAL A 69 -4.45 3.33 4.67
C VAL A 69 -3.42 2.25 5.04
N ALA A 70 -3.34 1.20 4.23
CA ALA A 70 -2.28 0.19 4.33
C ALA A 70 -1.10 0.59 3.45
N VAL A 71 0.07 0.78 4.06
CA VAL A 71 1.32 1.13 3.39
C VAL A 71 2.20 -0.11 3.33
N LEU A 72 2.43 -0.64 2.13
CA LEU A 72 3.35 -1.75 1.88
C LEU A 72 4.64 -1.20 1.26
N VAL A 73 5.78 -1.74 1.68
CA VAL A 73 7.10 -1.20 1.34
C VAL A 73 8.02 -2.33 0.88
N ASP A 74 8.89 -2.07 -0.09
CA ASP A 74 9.78 -3.09 -0.65
C ASP A 74 10.98 -3.43 0.23
N LEU A 75 11.92 -2.50 0.41
CA LEU A 75 13.27 -2.76 0.91
C LEU A 75 13.68 -1.75 1.98
N GLY A 76 14.66 -2.17 2.80
CA GLY A 76 14.97 -1.60 4.12
C GLY A 76 14.97 -0.08 4.28
N SER A 77 15.64 0.70 3.41
CA SER A 77 15.68 2.16 3.62
C SER A 77 14.33 2.85 3.37
N ALA A 78 13.51 2.33 2.46
CA ALA A 78 12.15 2.83 2.26
C ALA A 78 11.27 2.56 3.51
N VAL A 79 11.50 1.43 4.18
CA VAL A 79 10.81 1.10 5.44
C VAL A 79 11.14 2.12 6.53
N LEU A 80 12.41 2.55 6.62
CA LEU A 80 12.82 3.59 7.58
C LEU A 80 12.15 4.93 7.29
N THR A 81 12.05 5.32 6.01
CA THR A 81 11.32 6.53 5.60
C THR A 81 9.86 6.49 6.03
N VAL A 82 9.15 5.39 5.77
CA VAL A 82 7.74 5.25 6.18
C VAL A 82 7.59 5.23 7.71
N LYS A 83 8.50 4.59 8.44
CA LYS A 83 8.49 4.62 9.91
C LYS A 83 8.69 6.04 10.47
N ALA A 84 9.56 6.84 9.85
CA ALA A 84 9.75 8.23 10.24
C ALA A 84 8.47 9.05 10.04
N LEU A 85 7.85 8.94 8.86
CA LEU A 85 6.58 9.63 8.55
C LEU A 85 5.45 9.26 9.52
N LEU A 86 5.34 7.98 9.89
CA LEU A 86 4.35 7.52 10.88
C LEU A 86 4.66 8.04 12.30
N ALA A 87 5.94 8.24 12.65
CA ALA A 87 6.33 8.73 13.96
C ALA A 87 6.16 10.25 14.11
N GLU A 88 6.32 11.00 13.01
CA GLU A 88 6.06 12.45 12.95
C GLU A 88 4.56 12.74 13.05
N GLY A 89 3.72 11.96 12.36
CA GLY A 89 2.27 11.90 12.59
C GLY A 89 1.44 13.03 11.98
N ASP A 90 2.04 13.89 11.15
CA ASP A 90 1.38 15.02 10.49
C ASP A 90 1.35 14.94 8.95
N GLU A 91 2.18 14.08 8.35
CA GLU A 91 2.26 13.90 6.89
C GLU A 91 1.33 12.82 6.32
N LEU A 92 1.02 11.79 7.12
CA LEU A 92 0.18 10.66 6.71
C LEU A 92 -1.24 10.77 7.28
N PRO A 93 -2.27 10.27 6.56
CA PRO A 93 -3.64 10.24 7.07
C PRO A 93 -3.78 9.48 8.38
N ASP A 94 -4.75 9.89 9.19
CA ASP A 94 -5.12 9.18 10.42
C ASP A 94 -5.45 7.71 10.13
N GLY A 95 -4.85 6.80 10.91
CA GLY A 95 -5.03 5.36 10.71
C GLY A 95 -4.21 4.78 9.56
N ALA A 96 -3.27 5.52 8.97
CA ALA A 96 -2.24 4.92 8.13
C ALA A 96 -1.40 3.91 8.92
N ARG A 97 -1.09 2.77 8.30
CA ARG A 97 -0.37 1.66 8.94
C ARG A 97 0.67 1.09 7.99
N LEU A 98 1.91 1.00 8.47
CA LEU A 98 2.95 0.21 7.81
C LEU A 98 2.62 -1.28 7.98
N VAL A 99 2.38 -1.96 6.87
CA VAL A 99 2.07 -3.39 6.82
C VAL A 99 3.35 -4.17 6.51
N ASP A 100 3.78 -4.99 7.47
CA ASP A 100 4.93 -5.88 7.35
C ASP A 100 4.53 -7.11 6.51
N ALA A 101 4.74 -7.05 5.20
CA ALA A 101 4.35 -8.08 4.24
C ALA A 101 5.32 -8.11 3.04
N PRO A 102 5.47 -9.24 2.33
CA PRO A 102 6.23 -9.28 1.08
C PRO A 102 5.58 -8.37 0.04
N PHE A 103 6.37 -7.55 -0.64
CA PHE A 103 5.87 -6.42 -1.41
C PHE A 103 4.86 -6.80 -2.51
N VAL A 104 5.15 -7.82 -3.31
CA VAL A 104 4.29 -8.21 -4.45
C VAL A 104 3.08 -9.00 -3.96
N GLU A 105 3.34 -10.13 -3.31
CA GLU A 105 2.30 -11.07 -2.86
C GLU A 105 1.36 -10.41 -1.83
N GLY A 106 1.93 -9.64 -0.90
CA GLY A 106 1.18 -8.89 0.09
C GLY A 106 0.33 -7.78 -0.52
N ALA A 107 0.82 -7.08 -1.56
CA ALA A 107 0.04 -6.04 -2.23
C ALA A 107 -1.20 -6.60 -2.93
N VAL A 108 -1.07 -7.78 -3.57
CA VAL A 108 -2.19 -8.47 -4.19
C VAL A 108 -3.21 -8.89 -3.12
N ALA A 109 -2.76 -9.54 -2.04
CA ALA A 109 -3.63 -9.99 -0.97
C ALA A 109 -4.34 -8.82 -0.26
N ALA A 110 -3.61 -7.74 0.01
CA ALA A 110 -4.15 -6.52 0.61
C ALA A 110 -5.23 -5.90 -0.27
N LEU A 111 -4.95 -5.70 -1.57
CA LEU A 111 -5.89 -5.04 -2.48
C LEU A 111 -7.15 -5.88 -2.73
N VAL A 112 -7.02 -7.19 -2.89
CA VAL A 112 -8.16 -8.12 -3.03
C VAL A 112 -9.06 -8.01 -1.78
N THR A 113 -8.46 -8.07 -0.60
CA THR A 113 -9.18 -8.03 0.69
C THR A 113 -9.84 -6.68 0.92
N ALA A 114 -9.14 -5.57 0.64
CA ALA A 114 -9.69 -4.22 0.72
C ALA A 114 -10.85 -4.03 -0.27
N SER A 115 -10.71 -4.52 -1.51
CA SER A 115 -11.76 -4.45 -2.54
C SER A 115 -12.99 -5.29 -2.19
N ALA A 116 -12.85 -6.30 -1.33
CA ALA A 116 -13.97 -7.05 -0.76
C ALA A 116 -14.70 -6.29 0.38
N GLY A 117 -14.24 -5.09 0.75
CA GLY A 117 -14.84 -4.27 1.80
C GLY A 117 -14.40 -4.63 3.22
N ALA A 118 -13.30 -5.36 3.36
CA ALA A 118 -12.73 -5.68 4.66
C ALA A 118 -12.08 -4.44 5.32
N ASP A 119 -11.98 -4.46 6.65
CA ASP A 119 -11.32 -3.40 7.42
C ASP A 119 -9.78 -3.49 7.38
N LEU A 120 -9.11 -2.48 7.92
CA LEU A 120 -7.65 -2.37 7.89
C LEU A 120 -6.94 -3.54 8.61
N ASP A 121 -7.54 -4.07 9.67
CA ASP A 121 -6.96 -5.20 10.42
C ASP A 121 -6.99 -6.48 9.57
N ALA A 122 -8.12 -6.74 8.88
CA ALA A 122 -8.23 -7.86 7.96
C ALA A 122 -7.31 -7.70 6.72
N VAL A 123 -7.17 -6.48 6.20
CA VAL A 123 -6.25 -6.17 5.09
C VAL A 123 -4.80 -6.45 5.49
N GLU A 124 -4.38 -6.01 6.68
CA GLU A 124 -3.03 -6.30 7.19
C GLU A 124 -2.80 -7.79 7.39
N ALA A 125 -3.77 -8.50 7.98
CA ALA A 125 -3.68 -9.94 8.19
C ALA A 125 -3.51 -10.70 6.86
N ALA A 126 -4.34 -10.42 5.87
CA ALA A 126 -4.26 -11.04 4.55
C ALA A 126 -2.91 -10.76 3.86
N ALA A 127 -2.39 -9.54 3.97
CA ALA A 127 -1.07 -9.20 3.43
C ALA A 127 0.05 -9.98 4.13
N LYS A 128 -0.02 -10.16 5.46
CA LYS A 128 0.97 -10.90 6.26
C LYS A 128 0.99 -12.38 5.98
N GLU A 129 -0.18 -13.01 5.76
CA GLU A 129 -0.29 -14.42 5.37
C GLU A 129 0.49 -14.73 4.08
N ALA A 130 0.79 -13.72 3.27
CA ALA A 130 1.63 -13.88 2.09
C ALA A 130 3.03 -14.46 2.38
N TYR A 131 3.57 -14.31 3.60
CA TYR A 131 4.84 -14.92 4.01
C TYR A 131 4.82 -16.46 4.01
N ASP A 132 3.65 -17.05 4.20
CA ASP A 132 3.50 -18.48 4.45
C ASP A 132 3.36 -19.31 3.16
N TYR A 133 3.20 -18.66 1.99
CA TYR A 133 3.10 -19.36 0.70
C TYR A 133 4.47 -19.89 0.23
N ARG A 134 4.80 -21.10 0.68
CA ARG A 134 5.99 -21.83 0.25
C ARG A 134 5.77 -22.48 -1.12
N LYS A 135 6.79 -22.42 -1.98
CA LYS A 135 6.80 -23.01 -3.35
C LYS A 135 7.37 -24.43 -3.39
N ALA A 136 7.51 -25.08 -2.23
CA ALA A 136 8.18 -26.36 -2.06
C ALA A 136 7.20 -27.53 -2.13
#